data_AF-A0A2N5SAH3-F1
#
_entry.id   AF-A0A2N5SAH3-F1
#
_cell.length_a   1.000
_cell.length_b   1.000
_cell.length_c   1.000
_cell.angle_alpha   90.00
_cell.angle_beta   90.00
_cell.angle_gamma   90.00
#
_symmetry.space_group_name_H-M   'P 1'
#
loop_
_entity.id
_entity.type
_entity.pdbx_description
1 polymer ?
#
loop_
_entity_poly.entity_id
_entity_poly.type
_entity_poly.pdbx_seq_one_letter_code
_entity_poly.pdbx_strand_id
1 'polypeptide(L)'
;MLLQAGLLNLQWTRPEYGHNQLIRWTRLSLLPITLSLLLSDLWNLKYNSHLSNLIKTNMGCTWGGHAFRAILLAFQQPPPETQTQHYSTDAKSTSKSPTDEHQSPMPFPLDIFLLAFAGGTIPSKQSKILSGVSQDVRTDLTFFLTTLRRLLLLSIMGMTALICWKISSDEKIVVDHLTFHFIRRFESEIRAFCCGVFVWIGIDISGCIPRLSMFYFKIITRLLSRLIPHHSPISKKLLQFNQIDLNQSFPFFFRRIPLCASSITDFWSRHWHGVLKDLFIEAGVIPVTYVLVNFLGLPPKSKIVRISGIMGAFTVSGVLHEVGIWTTGPLDSTFKTSIFFISQGIGVSLENGYKKLFGRNVNG
;
A
#
# COMPACT_ATOMS: atom_id res chain seq x y z
N MET A 1 -10.67 0.27 14.86
CA MET A 1 -9.69 -0.37 13.96
C MET A 1 -9.48 -1.86 14.26
N LEU A 2 -8.61 -2.29 15.21
CA LEU A 2 -8.32 -3.72 15.44
C LEU A 2 -9.55 -4.59 15.73
N LEU A 3 -10.47 -4.12 16.58
CA LEU A 3 -11.72 -4.82 16.86
C LEU A 3 -12.59 -4.98 15.60
N GLN A 4 -12.73 -3.93 14.79
CA GLN A 4 -13.49 -3.99 13.53
C GLN A 4 -12.83 -4.94 12.52
N ALA A 5 -11.50 -4.94 12.44
CA ALA A 5 -10.75 -5.86 11.60
C ALA A 5 -10.94 -7.32 12.07
N GLY A 6 -10.89 -7.58 13.37
CA GLY A 6 -11.15 -8.91 13.94
C GLY A 6 -12.55 -9.42 13.61
N LEU A 7 -13.57 -8.57 13.76
CA LEU A 7 -14.96 -8.89 13.41
C LEU A 7 -15.13 -9.16 11.91
N LEU A 8 -14.50 -8.36 11.05
CA LEU A 8 -14.51 -8.58 9.60
C LEU A 8 -13.82 -9.91 9.22
N ASN A 9 -12.65 -10.19 9.81
CA ASN A 9 -11.92 -11.42 9.57
C ASN A 9 -12.73 -12.65 10.00
N LEU A 10 -13.43 -12.56 11.14
CA LEU A 10 -14.31 -13.62 11.62
C LEU A 10 -15.43 -13.93 10.61
N GLN A 11 -16.07 -12.89 10.06
CA GLN A 11 -17.14 -13.03 9.07
C GLN A 11 -16.65 -13.65 7.75
N TRP A 12 -15.39 -13.43 7.38
CA TRP A 12 -14.79 -13.92 6.14
C TRP A 12 -14.20 -15.32 6.24
N THR A 13 -13.74 -15.71 7.43
CA THR A 13 -13.05 -16.99 7.66
C THR A 13 -13.97 -18.08 8.19
N ARG A 14 -15.08 -17.70 8.85
CA ARG A 14 -16.03 -18.65 9.42
C ARG A 14 -17.42 -18.49 8.79
N PRO A 15 -17.88 -19.46 7.98
CA PRO A 15 -19.17 -19.36 7.29
C PRO A 15 -20.36 -19.22 8.24
N GLU A 16 -20.27 -19.80 9.44
CA GLU A 16 -21.23 -19.66 10.55
C GLU A 16 -21.57 -18.20 10.89
N TYR A 17 -20.60 -17.30 10.73
CA TYR A 17 -20.73 -15.88 11.07
C TYR A 17 -20.97 -15.00 9.86
N GLY A 18 -20.97 -15.56 8.64
CA GLY A 18 -21.06 -14.81 7.38
C GLY A 18 -22.28 -13.91 7.28
N HIS A 19 -23.42 -14.34 7.84
CA HIS A 19 -24.70 -13.62 7.81
C HIS A 19 -25.12 -13.05 9.17
N ASN A 20 -24.22 -13.05 10.16
CA ASN A 20 -24.57 -12.64 11.51
C ASN A 20 -24.79 -11.11 11.59
N GLN A 21 -26.05 -10.71 11.78
CA GLN A 21 -26.46 -9.30 11.85
C GLN A 21 -25.82 -8.58 13.05
N LEU A 22 -25.62 -9.25 14.19
CA LEU A 22 -25.01 -8.66 15.38
C LEU A 22 -23.60 -8.15 15.09
N ILE A 23 -22.79 -8.97 14.41
CA ILE A 23 -21.42 -8.62 14.02
C ILE A 23 -21.43 -7.40 13.09
N ARG A 24 -22.34 -7.37 12.11
CA ARG A 24 -22.50 -6.24 11.20
C ARG A 24 -22.85 -4.95 11.94
N TRP A 25 -23.87 -4.99 12.80
CA TRP A 25 -24.28 -3.82 13.58
C TRP A 25 -23.20 -3.35 14.56
N THR A 26 -22.44 -4.27 15.13
CA THR A 26 -21.30 -3.95 16.00
C THR A 26 -20.19 -3.24 15.23
N ARG A 27 -19.88 -3.70 14.01
CA ARG A 27 -18.89 -3.01 13.15
C ARG A 27 -19.33 -1.60 12.78
N LEU A 28 -20.62 -1.42 12.49
CA LEU A 28 -21.22 -0.12 12.18
C LEU A 28 -21.26 0.83 13.39
N SER A 29 -21.59 0.34 14.59
CA SER A 29 -21.63 1.15 15.80
C SER A 29 -20.23 1.59 16.28
N LEU A 30 -19.19 0.80 15.98
CA LEU A 30 -17.80 1.16 16.26
C LEU A 30 -17.21 2.23 15.31
N LEU A 31 -17.86 2.48 14.17
CA LEU A 31 -17.41 3.46 13.19
C LEU A 31 -17.36 4.89 13.74
N PRO A 32 -18.43 5.47 14.32
CA PRO A 32 -18.40 6.83 14.85
C PRO A 32 -17.34 7.01 15.94
N ILE A 33 -17.14 6.00 16.79
CA ILE A 33 -16.10 6.01 17.83
C ILE A 33 -14.71 6.06 17.17
N THR A 34 -14.46 5.19 16.20
CA THR A 34 -13.19 5.13 15.48
C THR A 34 -12.90 6.42 14.73
N LEU A 35 -13.89 6.98 14.03
CA LEU A 35 -13.75 8.26 13.33
C LEU A 35 -13.54 9.43 14.28
N SER A 36 -14.18 9.44 15.46
CA SER A 36 -13.99 10.49 16.45
C SER A 36 -12.55 10.51 16.99
N LEU A 37 -12.00 9.33 17.30
CA LEU A 37 -10.60 9.20 17.72
C LEU A 37 -9.64 9.63 16.61
N LEU A 38 -9.88 9.17 15.38
CA LEU A 38 -9.10 9.59 14.22
C LEU A 38 -9.16 11.12 14.03
N LEU A 39 -10.33 11.74 14.11
CA LEU A 39 -10.47 13.19 13.97
C LEU A 39 -9.74 13.95 15.10
N SER A 40 -9.78 13.44 16.33
CA SER A 40 -9.00 13.98 17.44
C SER A 40 -7.50 13.91 17.15
N ASP A 41 -7.00 12.78 16.65
CA ASP A 41 -5.59 12.62 16.28
C ASP A 41 -5.17 13.56 15.15
N LEU A 42 -6.03 13.74 14.14
CA LEU A 42 -5.78 14.66 13.04
C LEU A 42 -5.73 16.12 13.53
N TRP A 43 -6.62 16.49 14.44
CA TRP A 43 -6.62 17.82 15.06
C TRP A 43 -5.34 18.04 15.85
N ASN A 44 -4.94 17.08 16.68
CA ASN A 44 -3.68 17.13 17.42
C ASN A 44 -2.48 17.24 16.49
N LEU A 45 -2.45 16.48 15.39
CA LEU A 45 -1.38 16.52 14.39
C LEU A 45 -1.25 17.90 13.74
N LYS A 46 -2.39 18.52 13.38
CA LYS A 46 -2.42 19.84 12.76
C LYS A 46 -1.79 20.91 13.67
N TYR A 47 -2.23 20.96 14.92
CA TYR A 47 -1.81 22.00 15.87
C TYR A 47 -0.52 21.68 16.64
N ASN A 48 0.11 20.51 16.42
CA ASN A 48 1.37 20.18 17.05
C ASN A 48 2.52 21.03 16.46
N SER A 49 3.06 21.97 17.23
CA SER A 49 4.15 22.86 16.78
C SER A 49 5.52 22.18 16.73
N HIS A 50 5.70 21.02 17.37
CA HIS A 50 7.00 20.32 17.44
C HIS A 50 7.31 19.49 16.19
N LEU A 51 6.31 19.18 15.36
CA LEU A 51 6.49 18.36 14.17
C LEU A 51 6.79 19.22 12.95
N SER A 52 7.76 18.78 12.14
CA SER A 52 8.06 19.43 10.87
C SER A 52 6.91 19.26 9.87
N ASN A 53 6.81 20.20 8.91
CA ASN A 53 5.75 20.16 7.89
C ASN A 53 5.76 18.86 7.08
N LEU A 54 6.94 18.34 6.73
CA LEU A 54 7.05 17.07 6.00
C LEU A 54 6.49 15.89 6.80
N ILE A 55 6.75 15.84 8.11
CA ILE A 55 6.22 14.78 8.98
C ILE A 55 4.70 14.91 9.10
N LYS A 56 4.20 16.13 9.31
CA LYS A 56 2.76 16.42 9.36
C LYS A 56 2.05 15.99 8.09
N THR A 57 2.53 16.38 6.92
CA THR A 57 1.92 16.01 5.63
C THR A 57 1.86 14.49 5.46
N ASN A 58 2.97 13.79 5.73
CA ASN A 58 3.00 12.33 5.63
C ASN A 58 2.02 11.66 6.61
N MET A 59 2.00 12.10 7.87
CA MET A 59 1.07 11.59 8.88
C MET A 59 -0.41 11.94 8.56
N GLY A 60 -0.67 13.08 7.92
CA GLY A 60 -2.00 13.43 7.44
C GLY A 60 -2.47 12.56 6.28
N CYS A 61 -1.56 12.21 5.35
CA CYS A 61 -1.85 11.25 4.29
C CYS A 61 -2.14 9.85 4.86
N THR A 62 -1.37 9.39 5.86
CA THR A 62 -1.63 8.09 6.52
C THR A 62 -2.95 8.11 7.28
N TRP A 63 -3.29 9.21 7.95
CA TRP A 63 -4.59 9.40 8.58
C TRP A 63 -5.74 9.18 7.58
N GLY A 64 -5.67 9.80 6.40
CA GLY A 64 -6.72 9.63 5.40
C GLY A 64 -6.87 8.16 5.00
N GLY A 65 -5.75 7.44 4.87
CA GLY A 65 -5.75 6.01 4.60
C GLY A 65 -6.47 5.21 5.70
N HIS A 66 -6.23 5.56 6.96
CA HIS A 66 -6.94 4.97 8.10
C HIS A 66 -8.43 5.32 8.13
N ALA A 67 -8.82 6.53 7.74
CA ALA A 67 -10.22 6.94 7.67
C ALA A 67 -10.99 6.11 6.63
N PHE A 68 -10.48 6.00 5.39
CA PHE A 68 -11.10 5.14 4.37
C PHE A 68 -11.13 3.67 4.81
N ARG A 69 -10.08 3.18 5.46
CA ARG A 69 -10.08 1.82 6.04
C ARG A 69 -11.14 1.63 7.12
N ALA A 70 -11.30 2.59 8.04
CA ALA A 70 -12.32 2.49 9.07
C ALA A 70 -13.72 2.36 8.46
N ILE A 71 -13.99 3.11 7.38
CA ILE A 71 -15.22 3.01 6.60
C ILE A 71 -15.34 1.63 5.93
N LEU A 72 -14.30 1.16 5.23
CA LEU A 72 -14.31 -0.16 4.60
C LEU A 72 -14.52 -1.29 5.62
N LEU A 73 -13.80 -1.26 6.74
CA LEU A 73 -13.96 -2.19 7.85
C LEU A 73 -15.35 -2.15 8.49
N ALA A 74 -16.14 -1.09 8.31
CA ALA A 74 -17.51 -1.02 8.80
C ALA A 74 -18.54 -1.55 7.78
N PHE A 75 -18.36 -1.23 6.50
CA PHE A 75 -19.39 -1.46 5.47
C PHE A 75 -19.14 -2.70 4.58
N GLN A 76 -17.91 -3.18 4.50
CA GLN A 76 -17.55 -4.27 3.59
C GLN A 76 -18.19 -5.61 4.01
N GLN A 77 -18.68 -6.36 3.02
CA GLN A 77 -19.35 -7.66 3.19
C GLN A 77 -18.70 -8.74 2.32
N PRO A 78 -18.71 -10.02 2.77
CA PRO A 78 -18.23 -11.13 1.97
C PRO A 78 -18.97 -11.20 0.63
N PRO A 79 -18.28 -11.53 -0.48
CA PRO A 79 -18.97 -11.75 -1.75
C PRO A 79 -19.96 -12.92 -1.62
N PRO A 80 -21.15 -12.85 -2.25
CA PRO A 80 -22.07 -13.97 -2.29
C PRO A 80 -21.42 -15.16 -3.03
N GLU A 81 -21.69 -16.39 -2.56
CA GLU A 81 -21.04 -17.65 -3.01
C GLU A 81 -21.02 -17.85 -4.54
N THR A 82 -21.95 -17.22 -5.26
CA THR A 82 -22.10 -17.27 -6.72
C THR A 82 -21.09 -16.43 -7.52
N GLN A 83 -20.36 -15.48 -6.91
CA GLN A 83 -19.46 -14.57 -7.61
C GLN A 83 -18.00 -15.05 -7.74
N THR A 84 -17.68 -16.22 -7.20
CA THR A 84 -16.32 -16.79 -7.21
C THR A 84 -15.81 -17.12 -8.62
N GLN A 85 -16.71 -17.24 -9.62
CA GLN A 85 -16.34 -17.49 -11.02
C GLN A 85 -16.02 -16.23 -11.84
N HIS A 86 -16.44 -15.04 -11.42
CA HIS A 86 -16.30 -13.83 -12.26
C HIS A 86 -15.06 -12.99 -11.95
N TYR A 87 -14.45 -13.13 -10.77
CA TYR A 87 -13.18 -12.46 -10.43
C TYR A 87 -11.94 -13.26 -10.86
N SER A 88 -12.10 -14.52 -11.23
CA SER A 88 -11.02 -15.45 -11.60
C SER A 88 -10.61 -15.36 -13.08
N THR A 89 -11.31 -14.59 -13.92
CA THR A 89 -11.06 -14.57 -15.37
C THR A 89 -9.84 -13.74 -15.81
N ASP A 90 -9.20 -12.97 -14.92
CA ASP A 90 -7.98 -12.20 -15.23
C ASP A 90 -6.69 -12.80 -14.62
N ALA A 91 -6.77 -13.94 -13.93
CA ALA A 91 -5.61 -14.70 -13.48
C ALA A 91 -5.42 -15.92 -14.38
N LYS A 92 -4.41 -15.87 -15.27
CA LYS A 92 -4.00 -17.01 -16.09
C LYS A 92 -3.89 -18.28 -15.25
N SER A 93 -4.59 -19.29 -15.72
CA SER A 93 -4.71 -20.64 -15.18
C SER A 93 -3.36 -21.35 -15.00
N THR A 94 -3.10 -21.82 -13.79
CA THR A 94 -2.42 -23.10 -13.57
C THR A 94 -3.26 -23.91 -12.61
N SER A 95 -3.84 -24.98 -13.14
CA SER A 95 -4.66 -25.95 -12.43
C SER A 95 -3.86 -26.69 -11.36
N LYS A 96 -4.35 -26.72 -10.11
CA LYS A 96 -4.12 -27.83 -9.17
C LYS A 96 -5.40 -28.13 -8.40
N SER A 97 -5.66 -29.42 -8.26
CA SER A 97 -6.85 -30.08 -7.70
C SER A 97 -7.01 -29.84 -6.19
N PRO A 98 -8.21 -30.13 -5.62
CA PRO A 98 -8.57 -29.78 -4.25
C PRO A 98 -8.24 -30.95 -3.31
N THR A 99 -7.04 -30.96 -2.75
CA THR A 99 -6.69 -31.79 -1.58
C THR A 99 -5.45 -31.18 -0.96
N ASP A 100 -5.65 -30.49 0.17
CA ASP A 100 -4.76 -30.42 1.33
C ASP A 100 -5.06 -29.13 2.11
N GLU A 101 -5.99 -29.26 3.07
CA GLU A 101 -6.13 -28.35 4.19
C GLU A 101 -4.85 -28.38 5.04
N HIS A 102 -3.82 -27.64 4.65
CA HIS A 102 -2.75 -27.29 5.57
C HIS A 102 -3.13 -26.02 6.33
N GLN A 103 -3.78 -26.23 7.47
CA GLN A 103 -3.88 -25.25 8.55
C GLN A 103 -2.47 -24.79 8.93
N SER A 104 -2.13 -23.55 8.57
CA SER A 104 -0.87 -22.91 8.95
C SER A 104 -0.81 -22.76 10.49
N PRO A 105 0.27 -23.21 11.16
CA PRO A 105 0.39 -23.07 12.60
C PRO A 105 0.73 -21.62 12.95
N MET A 106 -0.26 -20.90 13.51
CA MET A 106 -0.32 -19.49 13.95
C MET A 106 -0.74 -18.43 12.90
N PRO A 107 -2.04 -18.06 12.84
CA PRO A 107 -2.46 -16.91 12.03
C PRO A 107 -3.40 -15.87 12.68
N PHE A 108 -4.01 -16.08 13.87
CA PHE A 108 -5.15 -15.22 14.25
C PHE A 108 -4.83 -13.74 14.60
N PRO A 109 -3.84 -13.39 15.47
CA PRO A 109 -3.61 -12.00 15.84
C PRO A 109 -2.84 -11.19 14.78
N LEU A 110 -1.92 -11.82 14.05
CA LEU A 110 -1.12 -11.15 13.03
C LEU A 110 -1.97 -10.79 11.81
N ASP A 111 -2.87 -11.67 11.37
CA ASP A 111 -3.78 -11.39 10.25
C ASP A 111 -4.71 -10.22 10.58
N ILE A 112 -5.21 -10.15 11.82
CA ILE A 112 -6.04 -9.02 12.29
C ILE A 112 -5.23 -7.72 12.32
N PHE A 113 -3.98 -7.78 12.79
CA PHE A 113 -3.08 -6.62 12.80
C PHE A 113 -2.80 -6.14 11.37
N LEU A 114 -2.44 -7.05 10.47
CA LEU A 114 -2.25 -6.74 9.05
C LEU A 114 -3.56 -6.24 8.43
N LEU A 115 -4.73 -6.71 8.84
CA LEU A 115 -6.02 -6.25 8.31
C LEU A 115 -6.37 -4.83 8.76
N ALA A 116 -5.96 -4.46 9.97
CA ALA A 116 -6.13 -3.10 10.47
C ALA A 116 -5.14 -2.09 9.81
N PHE A 117 -3.93 -2.54 9.45
CA PHE A 117 -2.82 -1.64 9.11
C PHE A 117 -2.20 -1.83 7.70
N ALA A 118 -2.51 -2.91 6.98
CA ALA A 118 -2.02 -3.16 5.61
C ALA A 118 -2.91 -2.55 4.52
N GLY A 119 -2.41 -2.57 3.28
CA GLY A 119 -2.92 -1.88 2.10
C GLY A 119 -4.41 -2.05 1.75
N GLY A 120 -5.04 -3.18 2.09
CA GLY A 120 -6.43 -3.50 1.76
C GLY A 120 -7.12 -4.25 2.89
N THR A 121 -8.46 -4.30 2.83
CA THR A 121 -9.32 -4.91 3.87
C THR A 121 -9.90 -6.26 3.45
N ILE A 122 -9.42 -6.86 2.36
CA ILE A 122 -9.78 -8.21 1.93
C ILE A 122 -8.81 -9.26 2.54
N PRO A 123 -9.28 -10.17 3.42
CA PRO A 123 -8.41 -11.16 4.07
C PRO A 123 -7.68 -12.08 3.08
N SER A 124 -8.30 -12.45 1.96
CA SER A 124 -7.71 -13.37 0.97
C SER A 124 -6.51 -12.77 0.21
N LYS A 125 -6.34 -11.44 0.20
CA LYS A 125 -5.24 -10.75 -0.47
C LYS A 125 -4.04 -10.49 0.45
N GLN A 126 -4.15 -10.80 1.74
CA GLN A 126 -3.08 -10.54 2.69
C GLN A 126 -1.88 -11.45 2.48
N SER A 127 -0.69 -10.94 2.83
CA SER A 127 0.56 -11.71 2.80
C SER A 127 0.44 -12.88 3.79
N LYS A 128 0.34 -14.09 3.26
CA LYS A 128 0.36 -15.31 4.08
C LYS A 128 1.80 -15.63 4.45
N ILE A 129 2.01 -16.02 5.71
CA ILE A 129 3.27 -16.64 6.13
C ILE A 129 3.35 -17.99 5.40
N LEU A 130 4.22 -18.08 4.40
CA LEU A 130 4.38 -19.29 3.61
C LEU A 130 5.58 -20.08 4.11
N SER A 131 5.39 -21.38 4.33
CA SER A 131 6.51 -22.31 4.53
C SER A 131 7.16 -22.63 3.19
N GLY A 132 8.49 -22.52 3.13
CA GLY A 132 9.28 -22.90 1.97
C GLY A 132 9.79 -24.33 2.11
N VAL A 133 9.66 -25.13 1.04
CA VAL A 133 10.37 -26.41 0.92
C VAL A 133 11.87 -26.09 0.83
N SER A 134 12.67 -26.55 1.79
CA SER A 134 14.14 -26.33 1.91
C SER A 134 14.61 -24.86 2.00
N GLN A 135 14.35 -24.20 3.13
CA GLN A 135 14.87 -22.86 3.42
C GLN A 135 16.27 -22.93 4.07
N ASP A 136 17.32 -22.81 3.25
CA ASP A 136 18.72 -22.81 3.72
C ASP A 136 19.21 -21.43 4.15
N VAL A 137 20.27 -21.39 4.96
CA VAL A 137 20.96 -20.15 5.39
C VAL A 137 21.33 -19.24 4.21
N ARG A 138 21.66 -19.82 3.06
CA ARG A 138 21.97 -19.08 1.83
C ARG A 138 20.79 -18.23 1.34
N THR A 139 19.57 -18.76 1.42
CA THR A 139 18.35 -18.04 0.99
C THR A 139 18.08 -16.84 1.89
N ASP A 140 18.23 -17.01 3.21
CA ASP A 140 18.10 -15.91 4.18
C ASP A 140 19.20 -14.86 3.99
N LEU A 141 20.44 -15.26 3.73
CA LEU A 141 21.52 -14.33 3.45
C LEU A 141 21.26 -13.54 2.16
N THR A 142 20.71 -14.18 1.14
CA THR A 142 20.29 -13.49 -0.10
C THR A 142 19.19 -12.48 0.19
N PHE A 143 18.21 -12.84 1.02
CA PHE A 143 17.15 -11.94 1.47
C PHE A 143 17.71 -10.73 2.25
N PHE A 144 18.71 -10.94 3.11
CA PHE A 144 19.38 -9.85 3.82
C PHE A 144 20.19 -8.96 2.87
N LEU A 145 21.03 -9.53 2.00
CA LEU A 145 21.86 -8.79 1.06
C LEU A 145 21.03 -7.96 0.06
N THR A 146 19.91 -8.51 -0.41
CA THR A 146 18.98 -7.75 -1.26
C THR A 146 18.35 -6.58 -0.53
N THR A 147 18.02 -6.75 0.76
CA THR A 147 17.51 -5.67 1.62
C THR A 147 18.59 -4.60 1.87
N LEU A 148 19.83 -5.02 2.16
CA LEU A 148 20.96 -4.10 2.36
C LEU A 148 21.28 -3.32 1.08
N ARG A 149 21.31 -3.98 -0.08
CA ARG A 149 21.48 -3.33 -1.40
C ARG A 149 20.39 -2.29 -1.64
N ARG A 150 19.14 -2.59 -1.26
CA ARG A 150 18.01 -1.67 -1.39
C ARG A 150 18.20 -0.44 -0.51
N LEU A 151 18.59 -0.61 0.76
CA LEU A 151 18.89 0.50 1.67
C LEU A 151 20.01 1.40 1.15
N LEU A 152 21.09 0.80 0.61
CA LEU A 152 22.22 1.54 0.05
C LEU A 152 21.79 2.38 -1.15
N LEU A 153 20.97 1.82 -2.05
CA LEU A 153 20.37 2.54 -3.17
C LEU A 153 19.51 3.73 -2.70
N LEU A 154 18.64 3.51 -1.71
CA LEU A 154 17.77 4.55 -1.17
C LEU A 154 18.58 5.68 -0.53
N SER A 155 19.67 5.37 0.17
CA SER A 155 20.57 6.37 0.73
C SER A 155 21.25 7.22 -0.35
N ILE A 156 21.75 6.60 -1.43
CA ILE A 156 22.37 7.32 -2.55
C ILE A 156 21.35 8.26 -3.22
N MET A 157 20.14 7.75 -3.50
CA MET A 157 19.06 8.55 -4.08
C MET A 157 18.64 9.70 -3.16
N GLY A 158 18.56 9.46 -1.84
CA GLY A 158 18.22 10.46 -0.85
C GLY A 158 19.25 11.58 -0.77
N MET A 159 20.54 11.24 -0.76
CA MET A 159 21.62 12.23 -0.78
C MET A 159 21.59 13.05 -2.08
N THR A 160 21.37 12.41 -3.22
CA THR A 160 21.27 13.11 -4.52
C THR A 160 20.08 14.08 -4.51
N ALA A 161 18.90 13.63 -4.06
CA ALA A 161 17.72 14.47 -3.95
C ALA A 161 17.91 15.64 -2.98
N LEU A 162 18.62 15.44 -1.86
CA LEU A 162 18.96 16.49 -0.90
C LEU A 162 19.87 17.55 -1.50
N ILE A 163 20.89 17.12 -2.26
CA ILE A 163 21.80 18.04 -2.96
C ILE A 163 21.01 18.85 -4.00
N CYS A 164 20.19 18.20 -4.83
CA CYS A 164 19.34 18.89 -5.81
C CYS A 164 18.36 19.88 -5.15
N TRP A 165 17.71 19.47 -4.06
CA TRP A 165 16.81 20.34 -3.30
C TRP A 165 17.54 21.57 -2.75
N LYS A 166 18.73 21.37 -2.16
CA LYS A 166 19.54 22.45 -1.60
C LYS A 166 20.00 23.42 -2.69
N ILE A 167 20.52 22.91 -3.80
CA ILE A 167 20.94 23.74 -4.94
C ILE A 167 19.77 24.54 -5.50
N SER A 168 18.59 23.92 -5.59
CA SER A 168 17.37 24.60 -6.03
C SER A 168 16.84 25.62 -5.02
N SER A 169 17.34 25.67 -3.78
CA SER A 169 16.83 26.53 -2.71
C SER A 169 17.79 27.63 -2.27
N ASP A 170 19.09 27.41 -2.39
CA ASP A 170 20.11 28.40 -2.04
C ASP A 170 20.49 29.26 -3.27
N GLU A 171 20.11 30.54 -3.23
CA GLU A 171 20.50 31.54 -4.25
C GLU A 171 22.01 31.83 -4.28
N LYS A 172 22.74 31.43 -3.22
CA LYS A 172 24.16 31.75 -3.01
C LYS A 172 25.13 30.72 -3.60
N ILE A 173 24.63 29.59 -4.11
CA ILE A 173 25.50 28.56 -4.69
C ILE A 173 25.92 29.02 -6.09
N VAL A 174 27.21 29.31 -6.25
CA VAL A 174 27.83 29.63 -7.54
C VAL A 174 27.91 28.34 -8.36
N VAL A 175 26.92 28.11 -9.21
CA VAL A 175 26.94 27.08 -10.24
C VAL A 175 27.25 27.78 -11.58
N ASP A 176 27.90 27.08 -12.51
CA ASP A 176 28.12 27.56 -13.88
C ASP A 176 26.86 28.21 -14.48
N HIS A 177 27.05 29.29 -15.24
CA HIS A 177 25.98 30.17 -15.73
C HIS A 177 24.85 29.41 -16.47
N LEU A 178 25.19 28.35 -17.21
CA LEU A 178 24.22 27.54 -17.95
C LEU A 178 23.35 26.69 -17.01
N THR A 179 23.98 25.97 -16.08
CA THR A 179 23.32 25.07 -15.12
C THR A 179 22.46 25.86 -14.14
N PHE A 180 22.94 27.03 -13.70
CA PHE A 180 22.17 27.96 -12.87
C PHE A 180 20.87 28.41 -13.55
N HIS A 181 20.92 28.77 -14.84
CA HIS A 181 19.74 29.17 -15.59
C HIS A 181 18.72 28.02 -15.73
N PHE A 182 19.18 26.78 -15.98
CA PHE A 182 18.31 25.61 -16.03
C PHE A 182 17.64 25.31 -14.68
N ILE A 183 18.39 25.32 -13.58
CA ILE A 183 17.86 25.04 -12.25
C ILE A 183 16.83 26.08 -11.85
N ARG A 184 17.09 27.37 -12.13
CA ARG A 184 16.16 28.45 -11.82
C ARG A 184 14.89 28.38 -12.66
N ARG A 185 15.00 27.95 -13.93
CA ARG A 185 13.84 27.76 -14.81
C ARG A 185 12.90 26.66 -14.33
N PHE A 186 13.46 25.59 -13.76
CA PHE A 186 12.71 24.40 -13.34
C PHE A 186 12.71 24.18 -11.82
N GLU A 187 12.86 25.25 -11.04
CA GLU A 187 13.01 25.21 -9.58
C GLU A 187 11.85 24.47 -8.91
N SER A 188 10.62 24.78 -9.35
CA SER A 188 9.41 24.19 -8.80
C SER A 188 9.30 22.70 -9.13
N GLU A 189 9.65 22.32 -10.35
CA GLU A 189 9.63 20.94 -10.84
C GLU A 189 10.70 20.09 -10.17
N ILE A 190 11.92 20.64 -10.00
CA ILE A 190 13.01 19.98 -9.29
C ILE A 190 12.62 19.74 -7.83
N ARG A 191 12.07 20.75 -7.15
CA ARG A 191 11.58 20.59 -5.77
C ARG A 191 10.47 19.56 -5.70
N ALA A 192 9.47 19.61 -6.59
CA ALA A 192 8.40 18.62 -6.62
C ALA A 192 8.94 17.19 -6.82
N PHE A 193 9.89 17.01 -7.74
CA PHE A 193 10.54 15.73 -7.98
C PHE A 193 11.30 15.23 -6.74
N CYS A 194 12.14 16.07 -6.14
CA CYS A 194 12.87 15.76 -4.92
C CYS A 194 11.93 15.41 -3.75
N CYS A 195 10.82 16.14 -3.59
CA CYS A 195 9.78 15.82 -2.62
C CYS A 195 9.22 14.41 -2.85
N GLY A 196 8.89 14.07 -4.09
CA GLY A 196 8.44 12.73 -4.48
C GLY A 196 9.46 11.64 -4.15
N VAL A 197 10.76 11.91 -4.38
CA VAL A 197 11.85 10.99 -4.01
C VAL A 197 11.94 10.80 -2.50
N PHE A 198 11.82 11.86 -1.70
CA PHE A 198 11.82 11.74 -0.24
C PHE A 198 10.64 10.92 0.28
N VAL A 199 9.44 11.14 -0.26
CA VAL A 199 8.24 10.36 0.08
C VAL A 199 8.45 8.89 -0.27
N TRP A 200 8.94 8.60 -1.48
CA TRP A 200 9.25 7.24 -1.90
C TRP A 200 10.25 6.56 -0.96
N ILE A 201 11.37 7.23 -0.65
CA ILE A 201 12.41 6.71 0.24
C ILE A 201 11.84 6.46 1.64
N GLY A 202 11.06 7.39 2.19
CA GLY A 202 10.44 7.23 3.51
C GLY A 202 9.56 5.98 3.59
N ILE A 203 8.70 5.77 2.59
CA ILE A 203 7.82 4.59 2.53
C ILE A 203 8.66 3.31 2.34
N ASP A 204 9.64 3.31 1.44
CA ASP A 204 10.42 2.10 1.12
C ASP A 204 11.39 1.70 2.26
N ILE A 205 11.95 2.67 2.99
CA ILE A 205 12.71 2.42 4.23
C ILE A 205 11.81 1.78 5.27
N SER A 206 10.56 2.27 5.44
CA SER A 206 9.63 1.67 6.40
C SER A 206 9.31 0.20 6.06
N GLY A 207 9.29 -0.16 4.78
CA GLY A 207 9.14 -1.55 4.33
C GLY A 207 10.40 -2.42 4.53
N CYS A 208 11.59 -1.80 4.55
CA CYS A 208 12.83 -2.51 4.85
C CYS A 208 12.97 -2.90 6.34
N ILE A 209 12.36 -2.14 7.26
CA ILE A 209 12.47 -2.39 8.71
C ILE A 209 11.93 -3.79 9.08
N PRO A 210 10.67 -4.18 8.75
CA PRO A 210 10.18 -5.53 9.03
C PRO A 210 11.03 -6.64 8.41
N ARG A 211 11.62 -6.42 7.23
CA ARG A 211 12.51 -7.39 6.57
C ARG A 211 13.75 -7.64 7.44
N LEU A 212 14.42 -6.59 7.89
CA LEU A 212 15.59 -6.71 8.77
C LEU A 212 15.23 -7.35 10.11
N SER A 213 14.12 -6.92 10.72
CA SER A 213 13.66 -7.49 12.00
C SER A 213 13.37 -8.99 11.90
N MET A 214 12.70 -9.43 10.83
CA MET A 214 12.35 -10.85 10.64
C MET A 214 13.58 -11.71 10.31
N PHE A 215 14.53 -11.17 9.54
CA PHE A 215 15.81 -11.84 9.32
C PHE A 215 16.59 -12.03 10.63
N TYR A 216 16.69 -10.97 11.44
CA TYR A 216 17.36 -11.02 12.74
C TYR A 216 16.70 -12.04 13.68
N PHE A 217 15.36 -12.01 13.76
CA PHE A 217 14.60 -12.96 14.56
C PHE A 217 14.76 -14.41 14.08
N LYS A 218 14.82 -14.66 12.78
CA LYS A 218 15.08 -16.00 12.21
C LYS A 218 16.49 -16.49 12.54
N ILE A 219 17.51 -15.63 12.50
CA ILE A 219 18.87 -15.99 12.91
C ILE A 219 18.93 -16.36 14.40
N ILE A 220 18.33 -15.55 15.27
CA ILE A 220 18.26 -15.85 16.70
C ILE A 220 17.56 -17.19 16.92
N THR A 221 16.44 -17.41 16.24
CA THR A 221 15.67 -18.65 16.35
C THR A 221 16.50 -19.88 15.94
N ARG A 222 17.32 -19.77 14.91
CA ARG A 222 18.27 -20.83 14.52
C ARG A 222 19.35 -21.06 15.56
N LEU A 223 19.94 -19.99 16.11
CA LEU A 223 20.94 -20.11 17.17
C LEU A 223 20.34 -20.78 18.42
N LEU A 224 19.17 -20.33 18.84
CA LEU A 224 18.45 -20.86 19.99
C LEU A 224 18.04 -22.34 19.79
N SER A 225 17.64 -22.72 18.56
CA SER A 225 17.29 -24.11 18.25
C SER A 225 18.45 -25.09 18.39
N ARG A 226 19.71 -24.62 18.32
CA ARG A 226 20.90 -25.44 18.58
C ARG A 226 21.17 -25.64 20.07
N LEU A 227 20.67 -24.73 20.93
CA LEU A 227 20.88 -24.75 22.37
C LEU A 227 19.78 -25.51 23.12
N ILE A 228 18.59 -25.65 22.52
CA ILE A 228 17.42 -26.27 23.16
C ILE A 228 17.35 -27.77 22.83
N PRO A 229 17.09 -28.66 23.82
CA PRO A 229 16.88 -30.09 23.59
C PRO A 229 15.74 -30.37 22.60
N HIS A 230 15.98 -31.30 21.67
CA HIS A 230 15.08 -31.64 20.56
C HIS A 230 13.68 -32.12 20.97
N HIS A 231 13.50 -32.58 22.21
CA HIS A 231 12.23 -33.14 22.67
C HIS A 231 11.24 -32.09 23.23
N SER A 232 11.63 -30.82 23.33
CA SER A 232 10.74 -29.78 23.84
C SER A 232 9.68 -29.34 22.80
N PRO A 233 8.45 -29.00 23.22
CA PRO A 233 7.43 -28.44 22.32
C PRO A 233 7.86 -27.11 21.69
N ILE A 234 8.78 -26.40 22.35
CA ILE A 234 9.40 -25.16 21.87
C ILE A 234 10.28 -25.45 20.66
N SER A 235 11.08 -26.53 20.68
CA SER A 235 11.94 -26.92 19.56
C SER A 235 11.15 -27.12 18.26
N LYS A 236 9.97 -27.77 18.34
CA LYS A 236 9.08 -27.96 17.18
C LYS A 236 8.58 -26.63 16.60
N LYS A 237 8.17 -25.68 17.44
CA LYS A 237 7.73 -24.34 16.99
C LYS A 237 8.88 -23.55 16.35
N LEU A 238 10.07 -23.59 16.92
CA LEU A 238 11.25 -22.91 16.36
C LEU A 238 11.64 -23.52 14.99
N LEU A 239 11.53 -24.85 14.84
CA LEU A 239 11.77 -25.52 13.57
C LEU A 239 10.75 -25.09 12.50
N GLN A 240 9.47 -25.01 12.84
CA GLN A 240 8.43 -24.48 11.94
C GLN A 240 8.71 -23.02 11.55
N PHE A 241 9.11 -22.17 12.50
CA PHE A 241 9.48 -20.80 12.20
C PHE A 241 10.68 -20.72 11.24
N ASN A 242 11.67 -21.61 11.41
CA ASN A 242 12.84 -21.69 10.53
C ASN A 242 12.52 -22.09 9.08
N GLN A 243 11.34 -22.69 8.83
CA GLN A 243 10.86 -23.07 7.50
C GLN A 243 10.13 -21.93 6.77
N ILE A 244 9.89 -20.78 7.43
CA ILE A 244 9.20 -19.65 6.80
C ILE A 244 10.04 -19.04 5.67
N ASP A 245 9.44 -18.86 4.49
CA ASP A 245 10.03 -18.10 3.40
C ASP A 245 9.92 -16.59 3.65
N LEU A 246 11.03 -15.98 4.06
CA LEU A 246 11.10 -14.55 4.36
C LEU A 246 10.79 -13.68 3.14
N ASN A 247 11.20 -14.09 1.94
CA ASN A 247 11.06 -13.25 0.76
C ASN A 247 9.59 -13.14 0.30
N GLN A 248 8.84 -14.23 0.42
CA GLN A 248 7.41 -14.25 0.11
C GLN A 248 6.57 -13.64 1.25
N SER A 249 6.94 -13.91 2.50
CA SER A 249 6.19 -13.43 3.66
C SER A 249 6.37 -11.92 3.90
N PHE A 250 7.55 -11.38 3.60
CA PHE A 250 7.88 -9.97 3.80
C PHE A 250 8.41 -9.32 2.51
N PRO A 251 7.56 -9.16 1.47
CA PRO A 251 7.98 -8.55 0.22
C PRO A 251 8.29 -7.05 0.39
N PHE A 252 9.10 -6.48 -0.51
CA PHE A 252 9.26 -5.02 -0.57
C PHE A 252 7.92 -4.35 -0.88
N PHE A 253 7.70 -3.19 -0.26
CA PHE A 253 6.56 -2.32 -0.53
C PHE A 253 6.54 -1.89 -2.01
N PHE A 254 7.70 -1.52 -2.53
CA PHE A 254 7.89 -1.23 -3.95
C PHE A 254 8.66 -2.38 -4.62
N ARG A 255 7.93 -3.23 -5.34
CA ARG A 255 8.52 -4.34 -6.12
C ARG A 255 9.45 -3.85 -7.23
N ARG A 256 9.16 -2.67 -7.79
CA ARG A 256 9.95 -2.02 -8.84
C ARG A 256 10.24 -0.58 -8.46
N ILE A 257 11.32 -0.03 -8.99
CA ILE A 257 11.77 1.34 -8.69
C ILE A 257 10.89 2.35 -9.47
N PRO A 258 10.23 3.32 -8.80
CA PRO A 258 9.41 4.36 -9.43
C PRO A 258 10.03 5.02 -10.65
N LEU A 259 11.33 5.33 -10.58
CA LEU A 259 12.07 6.04 -11.62
C LEU A 259 12.28 5.23 -12.91
N CYS A 260 12.04 3.92 -12.89
CA CYS A 260 12.19 3.06 -14.07
C CYS A 260 10.88 2.88 -14.85
N ALA A 261 9.80 3.58 -14.48
CA ALA A 261 8.53 3.46 -15.15
C ALA A 261 8.59 4.03 -16.58
N SER A 262 8.00 3.29 -17.53
CA SER A 262 8.00 3.63 -18.96
C SER A 262 6.74 4.34 -19.44
N SER A 263 5.78 4.61 -18.55
CA SER A 263 4.50 5.27 -18.85
C SER A 263 3.81 5.65 -17.54
N ILE A 264 2.81 6.52 -17.60
CA ILE A 264 2.01 6.95 -16.43
C ILE A 264 1.27 5.75 -15.84
N THR A 265 0.71 4.89 -16.68
CA THR A 265 0.03 3.66 -16.28
C THR A 265 1.01 2.70 -15.59
N ASP A 266 2.21 2.52 -16.14
CA ASP A 266 3.23 1.64 -15.57
C ASP A 266 3.74 2.19 -14.23
N PHE A 267 3.92 3.52 -14.13
CA PHE A 267 4.29 4.21 -12.90
C PHE A 267 3.28 3.94 -11.78
N TRP A 268 2.03 4.34 -11.95
CA TRP A 268 1.03 4.24 -10.90
C TRP A 268 0.65 2.78 -10.59
N SER A 269 0.54 1.90 -11.60
CA SER A 269 0.03 0.55 -11.39
C SER A 269 1.05 -0.47 -10.84
N ARG A 270 2.35 -0.27 -11.12
CA ARG A 270 3.40 -1.27 -10.83
C ARG A 270 4.58 -0.73 -10.06
N HIS A 271 4.84 0.58 -10.12
CA HIS A 271 6.02 1.17 -9.51
C HIS A 271 5.71 2.07 -8.31
N TRP A 272 4.49 2.64 -8.20
CA TRP A 272 4.12 3.53 -7.09
C TRP A 272 3.10 2.94 -6.12
N HIS A 273 1.92 2.50 -6.59
CA HIS A 273 0.84 2.08 -5.68
C HIS A 273 0.99 0.67 -5.09
N GLY A 274 2.20 0.15 -4.85
CA GLY A 274 2.39 -1.20 -4.32
C GLY A 274 1.61 -1.47 -3.02
N VAL A 275 1.64 -0.51 -2.08
CA VAL A 275 1.03 -0.63 -0.76
C VAL A 275 -0.42 -0.15 -0.71
N LEU A 276 -0.78 0.90 -1.46
CA LEU A 276 -2.09 1.55 -1.37
C LEU A 276 -3.06 1.16 -2.48
N LYS A 277 -2.64 0.33 -3.45
CA LYS A 277 -3.48 -0.06 -4.58
C LYS A 277 -4.80 -0.70 -4.15
N ASP A 278 -4.76 -1.61 -3.18
CA ASP A 278 -6.00 -2.26 -2.73
C ASP A 278 -6.94 -1.26 -2.06
N LEU A 279 -6.44 -0.32 -1.24
CA LEU A 279 -7.23 0.78 -0.70
C LEU A 279 -7.92 1.59 -1.80
N PHE A 280 -7.21 1.98 -2.86
CA PHE A 280 -7.80 2.78 -3.94
C PHE A 280 -8.80 2.00 -4.79
N ILE A 281 -8.59 0.69 -4.94
CA ILE A 281 -9.56 -0.19 -5.58
C ILE A 281 -10.82 -0.29 -4.72
N GLU A 282 -10.66 -0.57 -3.43
CA GLU A 282 -11.76 -0.82 -2.50
C GLU A 282 -12.55 0.44 -2.17
N ALA A 283 -11.89 1.56 -1.92
CA ALA A 283 -12.53 2.83 -1.58
C ALA A 283 -12.93 3.68 -2.80
N GLY A 284 -12.31 3.46 -3.96
CA GLY A 284 -12.53 4.28 -5.16
C GLY A 284 -13.20 3.51 -6.29
N VAL A 285 -12.51 2.50 -6.83
CA VAL A 285 -12.95 1.78 -8.05
C VAL A 285 -14.27 1.04 -7.83
N ILE A 286 -14.35 0.23 -6.77
CA ILE A 286 -15.51 -0.63 -6.48
C ILE A 286 -16.78 0.19 -6.27
N PRO A 287 -16.84 1.19 -5.36
CA PRO A 287 -18.07 1.93 -5.11
C PRO A 287 -18.53 2.72 -6.35
N VAL A 288 -17.62 3.36 -7.07
CA VAL A 288 -17.97 4.10 -8.30
C VAL A 288 -18.54 3.15 -9.36
N THR A 289 -17.90 1.99 -9.55
CA THR A 289 -18.39 0.97 -10.50
C THR A 289 -19.75 0.42 -10.09
N TYR A 290 -19.94 0.14 -8.80
CA TYR A 290 -21.22 -0.34 -8.25
C TYR A 290 -22.35 0.66 -8.52
N VAL A 291 -22.11 1.95 -8.26
CA VAL A 291 -23.10 3.00 -8.52
C VAL A 291 -23.48 3.06 -10.00
N LEU A 292 -22.49 3.06 -10.89
CA LEU A 292 -22.73 3.15 -12.33
C LEU A 292 -23.46 1.94 -12.92
N VAL A 293 -23.11 0.73 -12.47
CA VAL A 293 -23.72 -0.50 -12.98
C VAL A 293 -25.11 -0.72 -12.39
N ASN A 294 -25.25 -0.59 -11.07
CA ASN A 294 -26.49 -1.01 -10.39
C ASN A 294 -27.53 0.10 -10.30
N PHE A 295 -27.13 1.37 -10.15
CA PHE A 295 -28.09 2.47 -10.09
C PHE A 295 -28.33 3.09 -11.47
N LEU A 296 -27.28 3.25 -12.29
CA LEU A 296 -27.41 3.85 -13.62
C LEU A 296 -27.60 2.82 -14.75
N GLY A 297 -27.55 1.51 -14.44
CA GLY A 297 -27.77 0.45 -15.43
C GLY A 297 -26.71 0.36 -16.53
N LEU A 298 -25.52 0.95 -16.32
CA LEU A 298 -24.48 0.93 -17.34
C LEU A 298 -23.90 -0.49 -17.50
N PRO A 299 -23.50 -0.89 -18.72
CA PRO A 299 -22.89 -2.19 -18.93
C PRO A 299 -21.59 -2.31 -18.12
N PRO A 300 -21.38 -3.39 -17.34
CA PRO A 300 -20.16 -3.57 -16.54
C PRO A 300 -18.86 -3.48 -17.36
N LYS A 301 -18.91 -3.95 -18.61
CA LYS A 301 -17.77 -3.96 -19.54
C LYS A 301 -17.64 -2.66 -20.35
N SER A 302 -18.46 -1.65 -20.08
CA SER A 302 -18.40 -0.38 -20.82
C SER A 302 -17.11 0.39 -20.52
N LYS A 303 -16.63 1.13 -21.52
CA LYS A 303 -15.44 1.99 -21.37
C LYS A 303 -15.66 3.05 -20.28
N ILE A 304 -16.88 3.57 -20.19
CA ILE A 304 -17.29 4.60 -19.23
C ILE A 304 -17.09 4.07 -17.81
N VAL A 305 -17.64 2.89 -17.49
CA VAL A 305 -17.48 2.26 -16.16
C VAL A 305 -16.00 2.08 -15.79
N ARG A 306 -15.18 1.58 -16.73
CA ARG A 306 -13.74 1.40 -16.48
C ARG A 306 -13.01 2.73 -16.23
N ILE A 307 -13.27 3.76 -17.04
CA ILE A 307 -12.65 5.08 -16.88
C ILE A 307 -13.10 5.71 -15.56
N SER A 308 -14.40 5.67 -15.25
CA SER A 308 -14.93 6.17 -13.99
C SER A 308 -14.35 5.46 -12.78
N GLY A 309 -14.13 4.14 -12.85
CA GLY A 309 -13.42 3.40 -11.81
C GLY A 309 -11.99 3.93 -11.59
N ILE A 310 -11.23 4.15 -12.67
CA ILE A 310 -9.89 4.76 -12.60
C ILE A 310 -9.95 6.16 -11.97
N MET A 311 -10.90 6.99 -12.41
CA MET A 311 -11.11 8.33 -11.85
C MET A 311 -11.45 8.27 -10.35
N GLY A 312 -12.26 7.29 -9.93
CA GLY A 312 -12.58 7.06 -8.52
C GLY A 312 -11.33 6.76 -7.68
N ALA A 313 -10.44 5.90 -8.17
CA ALA A 313 -9.17 5.60 -7.49
C ALA A 313 -8.32 6.87 -7.30
N PHE A 314 -8.14 7.67 -8.35
CA PHE A 314 -7.36 8.90 -8.29
C PHE A 314 -8.03 10.01 -7.50
N THR A 315 -9.36 10.04 -7.45
CA THR A 315 -10.12 10.98 -6.59
C THR A 315 -9.88 10.67 -5.12
N VAL A 316 -9.95 9.40 -4.70
CA VAL A 316 -9.61 8.98 -3.34
C VAL A 316 -8.15 9.35 -3.03
N SER A 317 -7.22 9.13 -3.97
CA SER A 317 -5.83 9.56 -3.81
C SER A 317 -5.69 11.07 -3.62
N GLY A 318 -6.43 11.88 -4.39
CA GLY A 318 -6.46 13.34 -4.25
C GLY A 318 -6.91 13.76 -2.85
N VAL A 319 -8.05 13.24 -2.38
CA VAL A 319 -8.60 13.53 -1.05
C VAL A 319 -7.59 13.22 0.07
N LEU A 320 -6.90 12.07 -0.02
CA LEU A 320 -5.86 11.72 0.96
C LEU A 320 -4.77 12.79 1.06
N HIS A 321 -4.31 13.29 -0.08
CA HIS A 321 -3.23 14.27 -0.12
C HIS A 321 -3.70 15.68 0.24
N GLU A 322 -4.94 16.05 -0.03
CA GLU A 322 -5.52 17.31 0.48
C GLU A 322 -5.54 17.32 2.01
N VAL A 323 -5.96 16.22 2.63
CA VAL A 323 -5.93 16.11 4.10
C VAL A 323 -4.49 16.18 4.62
N GLY A 324 -3.56 15.50 3.94
CA GLY A 324 -2.12 15.62 4.21
C GLY A 324 -1.65 17.08 4.24
N ILE A 325 -1.92 17.84 3.18
CA ILE A 325 -1.49 19.24 3.07
C ILE A 325 -2.18 20.12 4.12
N TRP A 326 -3.47 19.89 4.39
CA TRP A 326 -4.24 20.63 5.39
C TRP A 326 -3.69 20.52 6.83
N THR A 327 -2.90 19.48 7.14
CA THR A 327 -2.21 19.39 8.44
C THR A 327 -1.11 20.43 8.61
N THR A 328 -0.60 20.99 7.52
CA THR A 328 0.50 21.97 7.53
C THR A 328 0.06 23.40 7.35
N GLY A 329 -1.17 23.64 6.90
CA GLY A 329 -1.64 24.97 6.54
C GLY A 329 -3.16 25.07 6.40
N PRO A 330 -3.66 26.21 5.92
CA PRO A 330 -5.06 26.34 5.55
C PRO A 330 -5.43 25.39 4.41
N LEU A 331 -6.72 25.11 4.27
CA LEU A 331 -7.22 24.34 3.14
C LEU A 331 -6.98 25.12 1.84
N ASP A 332 -6.40 24.47 0.84
CA ASP A 332 -6.25 25.06 -0.49
C ASP A 332 -7.62 25.12 -1.18
N SER A 333 -8.19 26.33 -1.27
CA SER A 333 -9.45 26.55 -1.98
C SER A 333 -9.41 26.19 -3.47
N THR A 334 -8.21 26.11 -4.06
CA THR A 334 -8.02 25.78 -5.48
C THR A 334 -7.87 24.28 -5.73
N PHE A 335 -7.75 23.46 -4.67
CA PHE A 335 -7.63 21.99 -4.74
C PHE A 335 -6.61 21.52 -5.80
N LYS A 336 -5.48 22.22 -5.91
CA LYS A 336 -4.45 21.93 -6.94
C LYS A 336 -3.94 20.50 -6.85
N THR A 337 -3.85 19.99 -5.64
CA THR A 337 -3.40 18.63 -5.36
C THR A 337 -4.40 17.60 -5.88
N SER A 338 -5.69 17.78 -5.62
CA SER A 338 -6.75 16.93 -6.18
C SER A 338 -6.76 16.98 -7.70
N ILE A 339 -6.64 18.18 -8.28
CA ILE A 339 -6.55 18.36 -9.74
C ILE A 339 -5.35 17.60 -10.30
N PHE A 340 -4.19 17.66 -9.64
CA PHE A 340 -3.01 16.89 -10.04
C PHE A 340 -3.33 15.39 -10.08
N PHE A 341 -3.86 14.79 -9.02
CA PHE A 341 -4.15 13.34 -9.02
C PHE A 341 -5.23 12.96 -10.04
N ILE A 342 -6.28 13.76 -10.20
CA ILE A 342 -7.31 13.55 -11.21
C ILE A 342 -6.70 13.60 -12.62
N SER A 343 -5.77 14.54 -12.88
CA SER A 343 -5.08 14.64 -14.17
C SER A 343 -4.26 13.37 -14.50
N GLN A 344 -3.69 12.73 -13.48
CA GLN A 344 -3.01 11.44 -13.63
C GLN A 344 -3.98 10.33 -14.04
N GLY A 345 -5.19 10.31 -13.49
CA GLY A 345 -6.26 9.39 -13.91
C GLY A 345 -6.69 9.59 -15.37
N ILE A 346 -6.73 10.84 -15.83
CA ILE A 346 -6.95 11.17 -17.25
C ILE A 346 -5.78 10.63 -18.09
N GLY A 347 -4.54 10.87 -17.69
CA GLY A 347 -3.34 10.36 -18.37
C GLY A 347 -3.36 8.83 -18.53
N VAL A 348 -3.65 8.09 -17.45
CA VAL A 348 -3.81 6.63 -17.48
C VAL A 348 -4.94 6.20 -18.43
N SER A 349 -6.04 6.94 -18.45
CA SER A 349 -7.18 6.63 -19.32
C SER A 349 -6.82 6.85 -20.80
N LEU A 350 -6.09 7.92 -21.11
CA LEU A 350 -5.59 8.21 -22.46
C LEU A 350 -4.58 7.17 -22.93
N GLU A 351 -3.62 6.76 -22.09
CA GLU A 351 -2.66 5.70 -22.44
C GLU A 351 -3.35 4.36 -22.71
N ASN A 352 -4.38 4.01 -21.93
CA ASN A 352 -5.20 2.83 -22.19
C ASN A 352 -5.95 2.94 -23.52
N GLY A 353 -6.45 4.13 -23.86
CA GLY A 353 -7.05 4.43 -25.16
C GLY A 353 -6.05 4.25 -26.30
N TYR A 354 -4.87 4.84 -26.17
CA TYR A 354 -3.77 4.73 -27.13
C TYR A 354 -3.40 3.27 -27.39
N LYS A 355 -3.19 2.49 -26.32
CA LYS A 355 -2.87 1.07 -26.43
C LYS A 355 -3.94 0.28 -27.19
N LYS A 356 -5.21 0.63 -27.00
CA LYS A 356 -6.32 -0.02 -27.69
C LYS A 356 -6.41 0.38 -29.16
N LEU A 357 -6.05 1.61 -29.50
CA LEU A 357 -6.08 2.12 -30.88
C LEU A 357 -4.88 1.64 -31.71
N PHE A 358 -3.68 1.67 -31.13
CA PHE A 358 -2.43 1.41 -31.86
C PHE A 358 -1.79 0.05 -31.55
N GLY A 359 -2.38 -0.74 -30.66
CA GLY A 359 -1.88 -2.07 -30.28
C GLY A 359 -0.56 -2.09 -29.50
N ARG A 360 0.00 -0.92 -29.18
CA ARG A 360 1.30 -0.76 -28.49
C ARG A 360 1.21 0.21 -27.32
N ASN A 361 2.10 0.07 -26.34
CA ASN A 361 2.20 1.04 -25.22
C ASN A 361 2.89 2.33 -25.70
N VAL A 362 2.72 3.42 -24.94
CA VAL A 362 3.29 4.75 -25.25
C VAL A 362 4.83 4.78 -25.10
N ASN A 363 5.42 3.83 -24.36
CA ASN A 363 6.87 3.60 -24.19
C ASN A 363 7.72 4.77 -23.67
N GLY A 364 7.11 5.86 -23.21
CA GLY A 364 7.79 6.97 -22.55
C GLY A 364 8.13 8.07 -23.54
#